data_AF-A0A7X1NM06-F1
#
_entry.id   AF-A0A7X1NM06-F1
#
_cell.length_a   1.000
_cell.length_b   1.000
_cell.length_c   1.000
_cell.angle_alpha   90.00
_cell.angle_beta   90.00
_cell.angle_gamma   90.00
#
_symmetry.space_group_name_H-M   'P 1'
#
loop_
_entity.id
_entity.type
_entity.pdbx_description
1 polymer ?
#
loop_
_entity_poly.entity_id
_entity_poly.type
_entity_poly.pdbx_seq_one_letter_code
_entity_poly.pdbx_strand_id
1 'polypeptide(L)'
;APDKQRQKPKRTPLPPELPRTDIRHEPDDKTCSCGCQRVRIGEDVSEKLDYAPGVFTVERHIRGKWACKACETLIQAPVPPHVIDKGIPIAGLLAQVLVAKYGDHLPLYRQERIFERAGLAIPQSTLGEWVGVCGVRLQPLVDALHDALLQQGVLHADETPVQMLVPGKGKTQRAYVWAYATTQFADVRAVVYEFADSRAGEHASTFLGKWRGKLVCDDYSAYKAG
;
A
#
# COMPACT_ATOMS: atom_id res chain seq x y z
N ALA A 1 -38.59 -12.98 -8.67
CA ALA A 1 -37.88 -13.17 -7.38
C ALA A 1 -37.88 -11.85 -6.64
N PRO A 2 -38.21 -11.79 -5.33
CA PRO A 2 -38.22 -10.52 -4.62
C PRO A 2 -36.80 -9.95 -4.55
N ASP A 3 -36.70 -8.67 -4.88
CA ASP A 3 -35.48 -7.87 -4.93
C ASP A 3 -34.91 -7.73 -3.51
N LYS A 4 -33.80 -8.44 -3.22
CA LYS A 4 -33.10 -8.32 -1.94
C LYS A 4 -32.43 -6.94 -1.91
N GLN A 5 -33.06 -5.99 -1.22
CA GLN A 5 -32.44 -4.72 -0.85
C GLN A 5 -31.03 -4.99 -0.29
N ARG A 6 -30.01 -4.52 -1.01
CA ARG A 6 -28.60 -4.63 -0.59
C ARG A 6 -28.43 -3.90 0.74
N GLN A 7 -28.31 -4.65 1.83
CA GLN A 7 -27.98 -4.07 3.13
C GLN A 7 -26.61 -3.38 3.05
N LYS A 8 -26.51 -2.16 3.59
CA LYS A 8 -25.23 -1.46 3.70
C LYS A 8 -24.29 -2.32 4.56
N PRO A 9 -23.09 -2.67 4.06
CA PRO A 9 -22.16 -3.47 4.83
C PRO A 9 -21.76 -2.72 6.10
N LYS A 10 -22.09 -3.27 7.26
CA LYS A 10 -21.59 -2.81 8.56
C LYS A 10 -20.23 -3.47 8.79
N ARG A 11 -19.24 -2.68 9.21
CA ARG A 11 -17.93 -3.20 9.61
C ARG A 11 -18.10 -4.03 10.87
N THR A 12 -17.62 -5.26 10.84
CA THR A 12 -17.53 -6.11 12.03
C THR A 12 -16.47 -5.52 12.97
N PRO A 13 -16.76 -5.41 14.29
CA PRO A 13 -15.73 -4.99 15.25
C PRO A 13 -14.58 -5.99 15.29
N LEU A 14 -13.38 -5.51 15.65
CA LEU A 14 -12.23 -6.38 15.84
C LEU A 14 -12.43 -7.25 17.09
N PRO A 15 -11.90 -8.49 17.12
CA PRO A 15 -12.11 -9.39 18.25
C PRO A 15 -11.65 -8.77 19.57
N PRO A 16 -12.45 -8.83 20.65
CA PRO A 16 -12.15 -8.21 21.94
C PRO A 16 -10.92 -8.81 22.64
N GLU A 17 -10.56 -10.05 22.32
CA GLU A 17 -9.42 -10.78 22.86
C GLU A 17 -8.06 -10.28 22.33
N LEU A 18 -8.04 -9.53 21.23
CA LEU A 18 -6.80 -8.98 20.70
C LEU A 18 -6.21 -7.93 21.66
N PRO A 19 -4.89 -7.99 21.96
CA PRO A 19 -4.22 -6.99 22.77
C PRO A 19 -4.42 -5.58 22.21
N ARG A 20 -4.79 -4.64 23.08
CA ARG A 20 -5.10 -3.25 22.72
C ARG A 20 -4.14 -2.28 23.38
N THR A 21 -3.65 -1.32 22.61
CA THR A 21 -2.86 -0.19 23.10
C THR A 21 -3.62 1.10 22.82
N ASP A 22 -3.85 1.90 23.85
CA ASP A 22 -4.51 3.20 23.72
C ASP A 22 -3.51 4.28 23.28
N ILE A 23 -3.82 4.95 22.17
CA ILE A 23 -3.07 6.09 21.65
C ILE A 23 -3.96 7.32 21.75
N ARG A 24 -3.62 8.24 22.66
CA ARG A 24 -4.42 9.44 22.93
C ARG A 24 -3.94 10.62 22.08
N HIS A 25 -4.88 11.23 21.36
CA HIS A 25 -4.68 12.43 20.56
C HIS A 25 -5.38 13.59 21.28
N GLU A 26 -4.59 14.41 21.96
CA GLU A 26 -5.05 15.57 22.71
C GLU A 26 -4.43 16.84 22.12
N PRO A 27 -5.13 17.99 22.11
CA PRO A 27 -4.52 19.26 21.72
C PRO A 27 -3.40 19.65 22.70
N ASP A 28 -2.27 20.11 22.16
CA ASP A 28 -1.16 20.63 22.96
C ASP A 28 -1.57 21.88 23.74
N ASP A 29 -2.29 22.80 23.06
CA ASP A 29 -2.88 23.98 23.68
C ASP A 29 -4.39 23.82 23.88
N LYS A 30 -4.79 23.92 25.15
CA LYS A 30 -6.18 23.84 25.59
C LYS A 30 -6.77 25.23 25.84
N THR A 31 -6.03 26.30 25.59
CA THR A 31 -6.46 27.69 25.72
C THR A 31 -7.17 28.14 24.46
N CYS A 32 -8.40 28.65 24.61
CA CYS A 32 -9.16 29.17 23.49
C CYS A 32 -8.59 30.49 22.98
N SER A 33 -8.83 30.81 21.71
CA SER A 33 -8.49 32.12 21.14
C SER A 33 -9.21 33.28 21.85
N CYS A 34 -10.31 33.01 22.56
CA CYS A 34 -10.99 33.97 23.42
C CYS A 34 -10.41 34.08 24.85
N GLY A 35 -9.31 33.36 25.15
CA GLY A 35 -8.63 33.36 26.46
C GLY A 35 -9.21 32.39 27.49
N CYS A 36 -10.35 31.75 27.23
CA CYS A 36 -10.94 30.78 28.15
C CYS A 36 -10.26 29.40 28.05
N GLN A 37 -10.21 28.67 29.16
CA GLN A 37 -9.80 27.26 29.16
C GLN A 37 -10.86 26.39 28.47
N ARG A 38 -10.46 25.57 27.48
CA ARG A 38 -11.33 24.55 26.90
C ARG A 38 -11.50 23.39 27.86
N VAL A 39 -12.68 22.76 27.80
CA VAL A 39 -13.01 21.55 28.56
C VAL A 39 -13.18 20.36 27.63
N ARG A 40 -12.79 19.18 28.10
CA ARG A 40 -13.06 17.93 27.38
C ARG A 40 -14.55 17.61 27.48
N ILE A 41 -15.22 17.46 26.35
CA ILE A 41 -16.66 17.19 26.27
C ILE A 41 -16.98 15.76 25.78
N GLY A 42 -15.98 15.04 25.29
CA GLY A 42 -16.16 13.68 24.79
C GLY A 42 -14.93 13.19 24.03
N GLU A 43 -15.08 12.10 23.29
CA GLU A 43 -14.02 11.52 22.47
C GLU A 43 -14.60 10.75 21.28
N ASP A 44 -13.78 10.55 20.26
CA ASP A 44 -14.01 9.53 19.24
C ASP A 44 -12.92 8.46 19.36
N VAL A 45 -13.30 7.19 19.23
CA VAL A 45 -12.38 6.05 19.27
C VAL A 45 -12.40 5.35 17.93
N SER A 46 -11.24 5.15 17.33
CA SER A 46 -11.08 4.29 16.16
C SER A 46 -10.05 3.21 16.43
N GLU A 47 -10.39 1.97 16.10
CA GLU A 47 -9.48 0.84 16.19
C GLU A 47 -8.72 0.63 14.87
N LYS A 48 -7.44 0.32 14.98
CA LYS A 48 -6.55 -0.03 13.88
C LYS A 48 -5.84 -1.34 14.20
N LEU A 49 -5.64 -2.18 13.19
CA LEU A 49 -5.07 -3.51 13.34
C LEU A 49 -3.62 -3.51 12.87
N ASP A 50 -2.75 -4.10 13.67
CA ASP A 50 -1.37 -4.42 13.31
C ASP A 50 -1.07 -5.90 13.47
N TYR A 51 0.04 -6.33 12.89
CA TYR A 51 0.51 -7.70 12.98
C TYR A 51 2.03 -7.74 13.12
N ALA A 52 2.47 -8.26 14.26
CA ALA A 52 3.79 -8.86 14.40
C ALA A 52 3.65 -10.36 14.07
N PRO A 53 4.65 -11.02 13.45
CA PRO A 53 4.56 -12.44 13.12
C PRO A 53 4.02 -13.32 14.26
N GLY A 54 2.82 -13.85 14.06
CA GLY A 54 2.10 -14.70 15.02
C GLY A 54 1.14 -13.99 15.98
N VAL A 55 1.12 -12.65 16.05
CA VAL A 55 0.33 -11.89 17.03
C VAL A 55 -0.32 -10.67 16.37
N PHE A 56 -1.65 -10.64 16.38
CA PHE A 56 -2.40 -9.43 16.07
C PHE A 56 -2.49 -8.51 17.27
N THR A 57 -2.35 -7.21 17.04
CA THR A 57 -2.53 -6.16 18.05
C THR A 57 -3.43 -5.06 17.51
N VAL A 58 -4.11 -4.34 18.41
CA VAL A 58 -5.05 -3.28 18.04
C VAL A 58 -4.59 -1.95 18.65
N GLU A 59 -4.37 -0.94 17.82
CA GLU A 59 -4.18 0.43 18.26
C GLU A 59 -5.54 1.12 18.39
N ARG A 60 -5.87 1.57 19.59
CA ARG A 60 -7.06 2.37 19.87
C ARG A 60 -6.72 3.84 19.85
N HIS A 61 -7.00 4.51 18.74
CA HIS A 61 -6.81 5.95 18.63
C HIS A 61 -7.98 6.68 19.30
N ILE A 62 -7.72 7.28 20.45
CA ILE A 62 -8.71 8.04 21.25
C ILE A 62 -8.48 9.53 21.00
N ARG A 63 -9.42 10.19 20.34
CA ARG A 63 -9.33 11.61 19.98
C ARG A 63 -10.22 12.45 20.89
N GLY A 64 -9.63 13.21 21.81
CA GLY A 64 -10.37 14.06 22.74
C GLY A 64 -11.09 15.21 22.03
N LYS A 65 -12.39 15.38 22.27
CA LYS A 65 -13.17 16.55 21.84
C LYS A 65 -13.11 17.61 22.92
N TRP A 66 -12.59 18.78 22.57
CA TRP A 66 -12.44 19.91 23.49
C TRP A 66 -13.28 21.08 23.01
N ALA A 67 -14.05 21.69 23.92
CA ALA A 67 -14.87 22.85 23.60
C ALA A 67 -14.62 24.00 24.56
N CYS A 68 -14.68 25.21 24.03
CA CYS A 68 -14.81 26.41 24.84
C CYS A 68 -16.29 26.64 25.18
N LYS A 69 -16.62 26.83 26.45
CA LYS A 69 -18.01 27.12 26.86
C LYS A 69 -18.45 28.55 26.54
N ALA A 70 -17.52 29.48 26.34
CA ALA A 70 -17.84 30.90 26.12
C ALA A 70 -18.12 31.21 24.65
N CYS A 71 -17.33 30.67 23.73
CA CYS A 71 -17.45 30.93 22.28
C CYS A 71 -17.80 29.67 21.47
N GLU A 72 -18.15 28.58 22.15
CA GLU A 72 -18.64 27.31 21.56
C GLU A 72 -17.69 26.66 20.54
N THR A 73 -16.41 27.06 20.53
CA THR A 73 -15.42 26.54 19.59
C THR A 73 -14.98 25.14 19.99
N LEU A 74 -15.20 24.17 19.10
CA LEU A 74 -14.75 22.78 19.23
C LEU A 74 -13.41 22.57 18.50
N ILE A 75 -12.46 21.92 19.18
CA ILE A 75 -11.22 21.43 18.58
C ILE A 75 -11.04 19.95 18.91
N GLN A 76 -10.30 19.26 18.04
CA GLN A 76 -9.91 17.87 18.22
C GLN A 76 -8.55 17.69 17.54
N ALA A 77 -7.63 17.01 18.20
CA ALA A 77 -6.33 16.74 17.62
C ALA A 77 -6.48 15.86 16.36
N PRO A 78 -5.76 16.17 15.27
CA PRO A 78 -5.76 15.34 14.08
C PRO A 78 -5.07 14.00 14.37
N VAL A 79 -5.45 12.96 13.64
CA VAL A 79 -4.75 11.67 13.66
C VAL A 79 -3.77 11.67 12.49
N PRO A 80 -2.57 11.08 12.65
CA PRO A 80 -1.64 10.92 11.54
C PRO A 80 -2.30 10.25 10.32
N PRO A 81 -1.89 10.63 9.09
CA PRO A 81 -2.39 10.00 7.89
C PRO A 81 -2.02 8.51 7.88
N HIS A 82 -2.90 7.69 7.31
CA HIS A 82 -2.65 6.25 7.12
C HIS A 82 -2.57 5.95 5.62
N VAL A 83 -1.89 4.86 5.27
CA VAL A 83 -1.75 4.42 3.86
C VAL A 83 -3.11 4.20 3.19
N ILE A 84 -4.04 3.58 3.92
CA ILE A 84 -5.42 3.36 3.50
C ILE A 84 -6.36 4.21 4.35
N ASP A 85 -6.96 5.23 3.73
CA ASP A 85 -7.88 6.14 4.40
C ASP A 85 -9.09 5.39 4.94
N LYS A 86 -9.40 5.61 6.22
CA LYS A 86 -10.46 4.88 6.95
C LYS A 86 -10.29 3.35 6.93
N GLY A 87 -9.14 2.85 6.51
CA GLY A 87 -8.78 1.44 6.57
C GLY A 87 -8.54 0.98 8.00
N ILE A 88 -8.74 -0.31 8.23
CA ILE A 88 -8.41 -0.98 9.49
C ILE A 88 -6.88 -1.19 9.64
N PRO A 89 -6.10 -1.58 8.62
CA PRO A 89 -4.70 -1.95 8.84
C PRO A 89 -3.82 -0.71 9.06
N ILE A 90 -2.81 -0.85 9.93
CA ILE A 90 -1.69 0.09 9.96
C ILE A 90 -0.55 -0.35 9.03
N ALA A 91 0.49 0.47 8.95
CA ALA A 91 1.60 0.26 8.02
C ALA A 91 2.34 -1.07 8.25
N GLY A 92 2.47 -1.54 9.50
CA GLY A 92 3.12 -2.81 9.83
C GLY A 92 2.43 -4.02 9.18
N LEU A 93 1.11 -4.16 9.40
CA LEU A 93 0.30 -5.19 8.75
C LEU A 93 0.35 -5.10 7.22
N LEU A 94 0.28 -3.90 6.63
CA LEU A 94 0.39 -3.74 5.18
C LEU A 94 1.76 -4.20 4.66
N ALA A 95 2.84 -3.83 5.36
CA ALA A 95 4.20 -4.27 5.04
C ALA A 95 4.33 -5.78 5.13
N GLN A 96 3.81 -6.41 6.19
CA GLN A 96 3.78 -7.87 6.33
C GLN A 96 3.10 -8.53 5.12
N VAL A 97 1.92 -8.04 4.72
CA VAL A 97 1.16 -8.64 3.61
C VAL A 97 1.96 -8.56 2.30
N LEU A 98 2.56 -7.41 2.01
CA LEU A 98 3.34 -7.19 0.79
C LEU A 98 4.65 -7.99 0.78
N VAL A 99 5.43 -7.93 1.87
CA VAL A 99 6.69 -8.67 1.99
C VAL A 99 6.44 -10.16 1.89
N ALA A 100 5.46 -10.69 2.63
CA ALA A 100 5.12 -12.10 2.55
C ALA A 100 4.66 -12.47 1.13
N LYS A 101 3.84 -11.64 0.48
CA LYS A 101 3.34 -11.93 -0.88
C LYS A 101 4.44 -11.95 -1.93
N TYR A 102 5.30 -10.94 -1.93
CA TYR A 102 6.24 -10.69 -3.02
C TYR A 102 7.66 -11.15 -2.69
N GLY A 103 8.14 -10.91 -1.47
CA GLY A 103 9.46 -11.34 -1.01
C GLY A 103 9.50 -12.82 -0.64
N ASP A 104 8.48 -13.32 0.07
CA ASP A 104 8.45 -14.71 0.54
C ASP A 104 7.60 -15.64 -0.33
N HIS A 105 7.08 -15.14 -1.45
CA HIS A 105 6.22 -15.88 -2.39
C HIS A 105 5.00 -16.55 -1.72
N LEU A 106 4.41 -15.90 -0.71
CA LEU A 106 3.30 -16.41 0.08
C LEU A 106 1.95 -15.93 -0.48
N PRO A 107 1.19 -16.79 -1.20
CA PRO A 107 -0.07 -16.37 -1.80
C PRO A 107 -1.11 -15.96 -0.74
N LEU A 108 -1.98 -15.02 -1.10
CA LEU A 108 -2.91 -14.38 -0.16
C LEU A 108 -3.85 -15.36 0.56
N TYR A 109 -4.32 -16.41 -0.12
CA TYR A 109 -5.14 -17.44 0.54
C TYR A 109 -4.37 -18.18 1.65
N ARG A 110 -3.04 -18.30 1.53
CA ARG A 110 -2.19 -18.91 2.55
C ARG A 110 -1.96 -17.94 3.71
N GLN A 111 -1.82 -16.65 3.41
CA GLN A 111 -1.75 -15.61 4.43
C GLN A 111 -3.04 -15.54 5.25
N GLU A 112 -4.22 -15.59 4.61
CA GLU A 112 -5.51 -15.66 5.29
C GLU A 112 -5.57 -16.80 6.32
N ARG A 113 -5.13 -18.01 5.94
CA ARG A 113 -5.05 -19.16 6.87
C ARG A 113 -4.02 -18.98 7.98
N ILE A 114 -2.95 -18.22 7.74
CA ILE A 114 -1.95 -17.91 8.77
C ILE A 114 -2.54 -16.92 9.77
N PHE A 115 -3.23 -15.89 9.29
CA PHE A 115 -3.91 -14.91 10.12
C PHE A 115 -5.06 -15.53 10.93
N GLU A 116 -5.81 -16.45 10.34
CA GLU A 116 -6.81 -17.24 11.07
C GLU A 116 -6.21 -17.97 12.28
N ARG A 117 -5.05 -18.61 12.11
CA ARG A 117 -4.32 -19.25 13.23
C ARG A 117 -3.78 -18.25 14.26
N ALA A 118 -3.59 -17.00 13.87
CA ALA A 118 -3.22 -15.91 14.77
C ALA A 118 -4.43 -15.21 15.42
N GLY A 119 -5.65 -15.73 15.21
CA GLY A 119 -6.87 -15.26 15.87
C GLY A 119 -7.76 -14.32 15.04
N LEU A 120 -7.42 -14.04 13.77
CA LEU A 120 -8.27 -13.23 12.89
C LEU A 120 -8.12 -13.63 11.42
N ALA A 121 -9.15 -14.23 10.84
CA ALA A 121 -9.21 -14.47 9.40
C ALA A 121 -9.46 -13.14 8.67
N ILE A 122 -8.50 -12.73 7.82
CA ILE A 122 -8.67 -11.58 6.93
C ILE A 122 -8.98 -12.11 5.53
N PRO A 123 -10.16 -11.82 4.96
CA PRO A 123 -10.56 -12.37 3.67
C PRO A 123 -9.55 -12.08 2.56
N GLN A 124 -9.28 -13.05 1.68
CA GLN A 124 -8.40 -12.86 0.53
C GLN A 124 -8.75 -11.64 -0.32
N SER A 125 -10.04 -11.32 -0.47
CA SER A 125 -10.51 -10.13 -1.21
C SER A 125 -10.04 -8.83 -0.57
N THR A 126 -10.10 -8.73 0.76
CA THR A 126 -9.61 -7.59 1.53
C THR A 126 -8.10 -7.48 1.43
N LEU A 127 -7.36 -8.59 1.55
CA LEU A 127 -5.91 -8.59 1.34
C LEU A 127 -5.55 -8.13 -0.08
N GLY A 128 -6.30 -8.58 -1.09
CA GLY A 128 -6.11 -8.17 -2.48
C GLY A 128 -6.36 -6.68 -2.70
N GLU A 129 -7.41 -6.13 -2.10
CA GLU A 129 -7.70 -4.69 -2.11
C GLU A 129 -6.55 -3.89 -1.48
N TRP A 130 -6.04 -4.32 -0.32
CA TRP A 130 -4.92 -3.66 0.35
C TRP A 130 -3.65 -3.68 -0.49
N VAL A 131 -3.33 -4.81 -1.13
CA VAL A 131 -2.21 -4.92 -2.06
C VAL A 131 -2.37 -3.92 -3.22
N GLY A 132 -3.57 -3.82 -3.81
CA GLY A 132 -3.85 -2.88 -4.89
C GLY A 132 -3.66 -1.41 -4.46
N VAL A 133 -4.22 -1.03 -3.31
CA VAL A 133 -4.05 0.34 -2.77
C VAL A 133 -2.59 0.64 -2.48
N CYS A 134 -1.86 -0.30 -1.86
CA CYS A 134 -0.43 -0.10 -1.60
C CYS A 134 0.38 0.07 -2.89
N GLY A 135 0.05 -0.67 -3.95
CA GLY A 135 0.67 -0.49 -5.27
C GLY A 135 0.55 0.95 -5.77
N VAL A 136 -0.64 1.55 -5.68
CA VAL A 136 -0.86 2.96 -6.06
C VAL A 136 -0.11 3.92 -5.11
N ARG A 137 -0.13 3.66 -3.80
CA ARG A 137 0.53 4.53 -2.81
C ARG A 137 2.05 4.50 -2.90
N LEU A 138 2.63 3.44 -3.44
CA LEU A 138 4.08 3.30 -3.65
C LEU A 138 4.56 3.92 -4.97
N GLN A 139 3.66 4.38 -5.85
CA GLN A 139 4.04 4.97 -7.14
C GLN A 139 5.09 6.09 -7.02
N PRO A 140 5.02 7.04 -6.07
CA PRO A 140 6.04 8.09 -5.96
C PRO A 140 7.46 7.54 -5.69
N LEU A 141 7.58 6.39 -5.03
CA LEU A 141 8.86 5.72 -4.82
C LEU A 141 9.35 5.06 -6.11
N VAL A 142 8.45 4.47 -6.89
CA VAL A 142 8.76 3.90 -8.21
C VAL A 142 9.22 5.01 -9.16
N ASP A 143 8.55 6.16 -9.16
CA ASP A 143 8.91 7.33 -9.98
C ASP A 143 10.31 7.85 -9.59
N ALA A 144 10.59 7.97 -8.29
CA ALA A 144 11.92 8.38 -7.81
C ALA A 144 13.03 7.37 -8.17
N LEU A 145 12.73 6.06 -8.12
CA LEU A 145 13.66 5.02 -8.55
C LEU A 145 13.89 5.06 -10.07
N HIS A 146 12.85 5.36 -10.86
CA HIS A 146 12.95 5.55 -12.30
C HIS A 146 13.86 6.74 -12.64
N ASP A 147 13.65 7.89 -12.00
CA ASP A 147 14.51 9.07 -12.18
C ASP A 147 15.97 8.77 -11.82
N ALA A 148 16.21 8.11 -10.68
CA ALA A 148 17.56 7.74 -10.25
C ALA A 148 18.24 6.74 -11.21
N LEU A 149 17.45 5.83 -11.78
CA LEU A 149 17.90 4.87 -12.78
C LEU A 149 18.30 5.59 -14.07
N LEU A 150 17.49 6.52 -14.58
CA LEU A 150 17.81 7.28 -15.80
C LEU A 150 19.00 8.25 -15.65
N GLN A 151 19.47 8.52 -14.43
CA GLN A 151 20.72 9.27 -14.21
C GLN A 151 21.97 8.42 -14.47
N GLN A 152 21.86 7.10 -14.55
CA GLN A 152 23.00 6.21 -14.78
C GLN A 152 23.41 6.19 -16.25
N GLY A 153 24.73 6.16 -16.51
CA GLY A 153 25.27 6.06 -17.88
C GLY A 153 25.16 4.66 -18.50
N VAL A 154 24.96 3.64 -17.67
CA VAL A 154 24.81 2.23 -18.08
C VAL A 154 23.66 1.61 -17.32
N LEU A 155 22.78 0.91 -18.04
CA LEU A 155 21.60 0.23 -17.50
C LEU A 155 21.55 -1.21 -18.00
N HIS A 156 20.95 -2.08 -17.21
CA HIS A 156 20.60 -3.44 -17.63
C HIS A 156 19.10 -3.49 -17.90
N ALA A 157 18.70 -4.22 -18.94
CA ALA A 157 17.30 -4.54 -19.20
C ALA A 157 17.13 -6.02 -19.54
N ASP A 158 16.04 -6.59 -19.06
CA ASP A 158 15.61 -7.96 -19.34
C ASP A 158 14.08 -8.02 -19.33
N GLU A 159 13.47 -8.88 -20.14
CA GLU A 159 12.03 -9.10 -20.13
C GLU A 159 11.67 -10.58 -19.93
N THR A 160 10.85 -10.84 -18.93
CA THR A 160 10.39 -12.20 -18.62
C THR A 160 8.94 -12.38 -19.05
N PRO A 161 8.62 -13.41 -19.85
CA PRO A 161 7.24 -13.70 -20.24
C PRO A 161 6.43 -14.22 -19.06
N VAL A 162 5.19 -13.72 -18.92
CA VAL A 162 4.21 -14.16 -17.91
C VAL A 162 2.89 -14.53 -18.58
N GLN A 163 2.14 -15.45 -17.96
CA GLN A 163 0.80 -15.81 -18.41
C GLN A 163 -0.22 -14.92 -17.71
N MET A 164 -0.83 -14.00 -18.45
CA MET A 164 -1.89 -13.13 -17.94
C MET A 164 -3.26 -13.72 -18.27
N LEU A 165 -4.15 -13.81 -17.27
CA LEU A 165 -5.54 -14.18 -17.49
C LEU A 165 -6.27 -13.10 -18.30
N VAL A 166 -7.06 -13.51 -19.29
CA VAL A 166 -7.94 -12.60 -20.04
C VAL A 166 -9.40 -12.86 -19.63
N PRO A 167 -9.99 -12.00 -18.79
CA PRO A 167 -11.36 -12.18 -18.31
C PRO A 167 -12.34 -12.39 -19.46
N GLY A 168 -13.26 -13.35 -19.29
CA GLY A 168 -14.28 -13.68 -20.30
C GLY A 168 -13.83 -14.59 -21.45
N LYS A 169 -12.52 -14.85 -21.60
CA LYS A 169 -12.02 -15.73 -22.70
C LYS A 169 -11.64 -17.14 -22.25
N GLY A 170 -11.55 -17.41 -20.95
CA GLY A 170 -11.14 -18.71 -20.40
C GLY A 170 -9.72 -19.14 -20.79
N LYS A 171 -8.91 -18.21 -21.32
CA LYS A 171 -7.54 -18.44 -21.79
C LYS A 171 -6.60 -17.41 -21.17
N THR A 172 -5.33 -17.76 -21.11
CA THR A 172 -4.26 -16.81 -20.82
C THR A 172 -3.70 -16.23 -22.11
N GLN A 173 -3.18 -15.01 -22.05
CA GLN A 173 -2.33 -14.43 -23.08
C GLN A 173 -0.92 -14.22 -22.54
N ARG A 174 0.07 -14.27 -23.43
CA ARG A 174 1.46 -14.00 -23.06
C ARG A 174 1.63 -12.49 -22.91
N ALA A 175 2.02 -12.07 -21.71
CA ALA A 175 2.44 -10.72 -21.37
C ALA A 175 3.90 -10.76 -20.90
N TYR A 176 4.47 -9.61 -20.56
CA TYR A 176 5.87 -9.48 -20.20
C TYR A 176 6.03 -8.56 -18.99
N VAL A 177 6.99 -8.88 -18.14
CA VAL A 177 7.49 -7.98 -17.12
C VAL A 177 8.89 -7.57 -17.55
N TRP A 178 9.04 -6.30 -17.88
CA TRP A 178 10.32 -5.67 -18.21
C TRP A 178 10.99 -5.23 -16.93
N ALA A 179 12.23 -5.63 -16.72
CA ALA A 179 13.03 -5.21 -15.59
C ALA A 179 14.16 -4.31 -16.08
N TYR A 180 14.27 -3.12 -15.51
CA TYR A 180 15.37 -2.19 -15.74
C TYR A 180 16.15 -2.06 -14.45
N ALA A 181 17.47 -2.21 -14.51
CA ALA A 181 18.32 -2.19 -13.33
C ALA A 181 19.56 -1.32 -13.53
N THR A 182 19.98 -0.67 -12.45
CA THR A 182 21.29 -0.03 -12.38
C THR A 182 22.39 -1.09 -12.32
N THR A 183 23.61 -0.71 -12.70
CA THR A 183 24.77 -1.61 -12.51
C THR A 183 25.10 -1.78 -11.02
N GLN A 184 25.86 -2.83 -10.68
CA GLN A 184 26.35 -3.07 -9.31
C GLN A 184 27.26 -1.95 -8.75
N PHE A 185 27.77 -1.08 -9.62
CA PHE A 185 28.67 0.03 -9.28
C PHE A 185 27.93 1.34 -9.02
N ALA A 186 26.62 1.39 -9.25
CA ALA A 186 25.81 2.56 -8.91
C ALA A 186 25.62 2.66 -7.39
N ASP A 187 25.64 3.90 -6.87
CA ASP A 187 25.39 4.16 -5.45
C ASP A 187 23.99 3.71 -5.03
N VAL A 188 23.01 3.94 -5.90
CA VAL A 188 21.64 3.47 -5.73
C VAL A 188 21.44 2.21 -6.55
N ARG A 189 21.23 1.08 -5.86
CA ARG A 189 20.84 -0.19 -6.49
C ARG A 189 19.33 -0.19 -6.75
N ALA A 190 18.93 0.29 -7.92
CA ALA A 190 17.52 0.35 -8.31
C ALA A 190 17.17 -0.76 -9.32
N VAL A 191 15.98 -1.32 -9.14
CA VAL A 191 15.31 -2.17 -10.14
C VAL A 191 13.88 -1.68 -10.27
N VAL A 192 13.45 -1.35 -11.49
CA VAL A 192 12.08 -0.93 -11.80
C VAL A 192 11.49 -1.97 -12.75
N TYR A 193 10.28 -2.41 -12.43
CA TYR A 193 9.53 -3.39 -13.22
C TYR A 193 8.35 -2.71 -13.93
N GLU A 194 8.20 -2.97 -15.22
CA GLU A 194 7.09 -2.50 -16.02
C GLU A 194 6.33 -3.70 -16.62
N PHE A 195 5.01 -3.71 -16.45
CA PHE A 195 4.15 -4.71 -17.05
C PHE A 195 3.70 -4.26 -18.44
N ALA A 196 3.89 -5.13 -19.44
CA ALA A 196 3.45 -4.90 -20.81
C ALA A 196 2.67 -6.11 -21.34
N ASP A 197 1.60 -5.88 -22.10
CA ASP A 197 0.80 -6.95 -22.71
C ASP A 197 1.43 -7.55 -23.99
N SER A 198 2.57 -7.02 -24.42
CA SER A 198 3.31 -7.41 -25.62
C SER A 198 4.83 -7.24 -25.45
N ARG A 199 5.61 -7.85 -26.36
CA ARG A 199 7.09 -7.80 -26.36
C ARG A 199 7.66 -6.67 -27.24
N ALA A 200 6.85 -5.67 -27.55
CA ALA A 200 7.25 -4.63 -28.49
C ALA A 200 8.39 -3.79 -27.89
N GLY A 201 9.39 -3.44 -28.71
CA GLY A 201 10.47 -2.53 -28.30
C GLY A 201 9.98 -1.11 -27.96
N GLU A 202 8.75 -0.78 -28.36
CA GLU A 202 8.08 0.45 -27.96
C GLU A 202 8.01 0.61 -26.45
N HIS A 203 7.78 -0.46 -25.68
CA HIS A 203 7.74 -0.39 -24.20
C HIS A 203 9.08 0.09 -23.64
N ALA A 204 10.19 -0.47 -24.13
CA ALA A 204 11.53 -0.04 -23.73
C ALA A 204 11.86 1.38 -24.17
N SER A 205 11.44 1.77 -25.38
CA SER A 205 11.58 3.14 -25.88
C SER A 205 10.80 4.15 -25.02
N THR A 206 9.56 3.85 -24.66
CA THR A 206 8.72 4.70 -23.80
C THR A 206 9.31 4.84 -22.41
N PHE A 207 9.79 3.74 -21.82
CA PHE A 207 10.40 3.74 -20.48
C PHE A 207 11.69 4.57 -20.42
N LEU A 208 12.57 4.41 -21.41
CA LEU A 208 13.87 5.10 -21.46
C LEU A 208 13.72 6.55 -21.95
N GLY A 209 12.70 6.83 -22.76
CA GLY A 209 12.37 8.16 -23.25
C GLY A 209 13.56 8.87 -23.93
N LYS A 210 14.05 9.94 -23.30
CA LYS A 210 15.16 10.76 -23.82
C LYS A 210 16.53 10.35 -23.29
N TRP A 211 16.62 9.26 -22.53
CA TRP A 211 17.87 8.78 -21.99
C TRP A 211 18.89 8.47 -23.09
N ARG A 212 20.17 8.76 -22.80
CA ARG A 212 21.30 8.62 -23.74
C ARG A 212 22.47 7.96 -23.02
N GLY A 213 22.33 6.67 -22.76
CA GLY A 213 23.40 5.84 -22.18
C GLY A 213 23.55 4.51 -22.91
N LYS A 214 24.23 3.56 -22.27
CA LYS A 214 24.46 2.22 -22.80
C LYS A 214 23.53 1.22 -22.15
N LEU A 215 22.65 0.62 -22.94
CA LEU A 215 21.77 -0.45 -22.47
C LEU A 215 22.46 -1.81 -22.66
N VAL A 216 22.57 -2.57 -21.59
CA VAL A 216 23.02 -3.96 -21.60
C VAL A 216 21.77 -4.83 -21.54
N CYS A 217 21.56 -5.61 -22.59
CA CYS A 217 20.45 -6.53 -22.72
C CYS A 217 20.95 -7.83 -23.33
N ASP A 218 20.14 -8.88 -23.31
CA ASP A 218 20.37 -10.00 -24.22
C ASP A 218 20.19 -9.51 -25.68
N ASP A 219 20.74 -10.20 -26.67
CA ASP A 219 20.82 -9.73 -28.08
C ASP A 219 19.45 -9.72 -28.81
N TYR A 220 18.36 -9.47 -28.09
CA TYR A 220 17.01 -9.38 -28.60
C TYR A 220 16.80 -8.07 -29.38
N SER A 221 16.11 -8.19 -30.53
CA SER A 221 15.95 -7.09 -31.50
C SER A 221 15.10 -5.93 -30.97
N ALA A 222 14.27 -6.11 -29.94
CA ALA A 222 13.44 -5.04 -29.39
C ALA A 222 14.26 -3.91 -28.75
N TYR A 223 15.49 -4.18 -28.32
CA TYR A 223 16.41 -3.17 -27.78
C TYR A 223 17.15 -2.37 -28.86
N LYS A 224 17.03 -2.76 -30.14
CA LYS A 224 17.69 -2.11 -31.28
C LYS A 224 16.79 -1.07 -31.97
N ALA A 225 15.54 -0.92 -31.52
CA ALA A 225 14.57 0.04 -32.04
C ALA A 225 14.59 1.33 -31.19
N GLY A 226 15.71 2.07 -31.24
CA GLY A 226 15.90 3.33 -30.52
C GLY A 226 17.18 4.03 -30.94
#